data_AF-A0A928F2R0-F1
#
_entry.id   AF-A0A928F2R0-F1
#
_cell.length_a   1.000
_cell.length_b   1.000
_cell.length_c   1.000
_cell.angle_alpha   90.00
_cell.angle_beta   90.00
_cell.angle_gamma   90.00
#
_symmetry.space_group_name_H-M   'P 1'
#
loop_
_entity.id
_entity.type
_entity.pdbx_description
1 polymer ?
#
loop_
_entity_poly.entity_id
_entity_poly.type
_entity_poly.pdbx_seq_one_letter_code
_entity_poly.pdbx_strand_id
1 'polypeptide(L)'
;MKKIKIMHRIVVLLLLFCIPTLASCKMLRTSQNDTPVSDVEPAIEAEIADLTPSKRFSAKFEDDEVFLDETKRKAAERIDPAIRKAVELMNTLGDESIPISCCDYDARPKQRDLLKYPQSKEIYDHVLAKVSAFEDYSFHEKDYPGEDLFNLFVSATDALRIDHTELFLYCDGKIDGAEYRSCYFMPGDWLNNPCDDREAIRAEVELCNAVVDRILEKMPDNLSGYEKCCYFAFVLAAANEYDHSEDIFLYDYQAYSAFVKGKAICSGYAQAFYRLCREEGISCWYCRGTTPQDRHAWNMLDTDEGVVYMDITWYDTETIADDYRDGKEQYLFMTQEDFDYYGYVQESCQ
;
A
#
# COMPACT_ATOMS: atom_id res chain seq x y z
N MET A 1 -3.84 18.81 -45.58
CA MET A 1 -5.04 19.43 -46.21
C MET A 1 -6.17 18.40 -46.27
N LYS A 2 -7.36 18.67 -45.68
CA LYS A 2 -8.70 18.08 -45.98
C LYS A 2 -8.81 16.52 -46.00
N LYS A 3 -9.83 15.84 -45.43
CA LYS A 3 -11.12 16.26 -44.85
C LYS A 3 -11.76 15.08 -44.06
N ILE A 4 -12.68 15.43 -43.15
CA ILE A 4 -13.58 14.57 -42.34
C ILE A 4 -14.61 13.77 -43.17
N LYS A 5 -15.00 12.56 -42.69
CA LYS A 5 -16.34 11.90 -42.65
C LYS A 5 -16.17 10.42 -42.25
N ILE A 6 -16.78 9.80 -41.23
CA ILE A 6 -18.20 9.74 -40.76
C ILE A 6 -19.16 9.18 -41.84
N MET A 7 -19.60 7.90 -41.73
CA MET A 7 -20.96 7.47 -41.28
C MET A 7 -21.33 6.00 -41.64
N HIS A 8 -21.62 5.18 -40.60
CA HIS A 8 -22.78 4.27 -40.43
C HIS A 8 -23.22 3.14 -41.42
N ARG A 9 -23.71 2.06 -40.77
CA ARG A 9 -24.79 1.09 -41.10
C ARG A 9 -24.50 -0.18 -41.92
N ILE A 10 -24.76 -1.32 -41.28
CA ILE A 10 -25.49 -2.54 -41.73
C ILE A 10 -25.73 -3.41 -40.46
N VAL A 11 -26.78 -4.21 -40.23
CA VAL A 11 -28.25 -4.16 -40.51
C VAL A 11 -28.94 -4.91 -39.34
N VAL A 12 -30.11 -4.46 -38.86
CA VAL A 12 -31.03 -5.28 -38.03
C VAL A 12 -32.47 -5.11 -38.55
N LEU A 13 -33.13 -6.22 -38.90
CA LEU A 13 -34.58 -6.33 -39.18
C LEU A 13 -35.15 -7.33 -38.16
N LEU A 14 -36.12 -6.99 -37.30
CA LEU A 14 -37.55 -6.63 -37.50
C LEU A 14 -38.51 -7.82 -37.54
N LEU A 15 -39.53 -7.76 -36.67
CA LEU A 15 -40.93 -8.25 -36.73
C LEU A 15 -41.38 -8.52 -35.26
N LEU A 16 -42.13 -7.71 -34.50
CA LEU A 16 -43.38 -6.91 -34.64
C LEU A 16 -44.70 -7.70 -34.69
N PHE A 17 -45.75 -7.07 -34.08
CA PHE A 17 -47.18 -7.45 -33.95
C PHE A 17 -47.55 -8.42 -32.80
N CYS A 18 -48.62 -8.19 -32.00
CA CYS A 18 -49.51 -7.03 -31.86
C CYS A 18 -50.29 -7.04 -30.51
N ILE A 19 -50.85 -5.89 -30.08
CA ILE A 19 -51.83 -5.77 -28.98
C ILE A 19 -53.22 -5.52 -29.59
N PRO A 20 -54.33 -5.97 -28.96
CA PRO A 20 -55.40 -5.01 -28.67
C PRO A 20 -56.06 -5.18 -27.29
N THR A 21 -56.51 -4.05 -26.74
CA THR A 21 -57.29 -3.91 -25.49
C THR A 21 -58.80 -3.87 -25.73
N LEU A 22 -59.64 -4.37 -24.80
CA LEU A 22 -60.69 -3.57 -24.10
C LEU A 22 -61.69 -4.39 -23.25
N ALA A 23 -61.81 -3.99 -21.98
CA ALA A 23 -63.01 -3.80 -21.15
C ALA A 23 -64.17 -4.85 -21.02
N SER A 24 -64.49 -5.11 -19.74
CA SER A 24 -65.83 -5.20 -19.12
C SER A 24 -66.48 -6.54 -18.74
N CYS A 25 -66.61 -6.70 -17.41
CA CYS A 25 -67.79 -7.19 -16.67
C CYS A 25 -68.04 -8.71 -16.53
N LYS A 26 -67.68 -9.25 -15.35
CA LYS A 26 -68.69 -9.69 -14.35
C LYS A 26 -68.07 -9.98 -12.97
N MET A 27 -68.82 -9.67 -11.91
CA MET A 27 -68.56 -10.20 -10.56
C MET A 27 -68.79 -11.71 -10.53
N LEU A 28 -68.00 -12.42 -9.72
CA LEU A 28 -68.50 -13.48 -8.82
C LEU A 28 -67.53 -13.60 -7.63
N ARG A 29 -68.09 -13.51 -6.42
CA ARG A 29 -67.36 -13.68 -5.15
C ARG A 29 -66.97 -15.15 -4.94
N THR A 30 -65.88 -15.41 -4.22
CA THR A 30 -65.87 -16.47 -3.18
C THR A 30 -64.74 -16.24 -2.17
N SER A 31 -65.06 -16.45 -0.89
CA SER A 31 -64.20 -16.57 0.31
C SER A 31 -62.95 -15.69 0.43
N GLN A 32 -63.04 -14.69 1.31
CA GLN A 32 -61.89 -14.25 2.12
C GLN A 32 -61.31 -15.44 2.89
N ASN A 33 -60.00 -15.60 2.87
CA ASN A 33 -59.24 -16.19 3.96
C ASN A 33 -58.28 -15.08 4.44
N ASP A 34 -58.75 -14.29 5.40
CA ASP A 34 -57.95 -13.22 6.01
C ASP A 34 -57.00 -13.85 7.04
N THR A 35 -55.86 -14.38 6.58
CA THR A 35 -54.67 -14.56 7.43
C THR A 35 -53.92 -13.23 7.51
N PRO A 36 -53.66 -12.66 8.70
CA PRO A 36 -52.94 -11.39 8.82
C PRO A 36 -51.52 -11.49 8.25
N VAL A 37 -51.18 -10.58 7.34
CA VAL A 37 -49.81 -10.37 6.87
C VAL A 37 -49.11 -9.40 7.85
N SER A 38 -48.99 -9.83 9.12
CA SER A 38 -48.33 -9.07 10.19
C SER A 38 -47.22 -9.85 10.90
N ASP A 39 -47.22 -11.18 10.77
CA ASP A 39 -46.41 -12.06 11.62
C ASP A 39 -45.22 -12.69 10.84
N VAL A 40 -45.03 -12.29 9.58
CA VAL A 40 -43.97 -12.81 8.68
C VAL A 40 -42.78 -11.84 8.56
N GLU A 41 -43.03 -10.52 8.58
CA GLU A 41 -41.96 -9.50 8.58
C GLU A 41 -40.96 -9.66 9.74
N PRO A 42 -41.37 -9.71 11.03
CA PRO A 42 -40.41 -9.80 12.13
C PRO A 42 -39.69 -11.15 12.20
N ALA A 43 -40.23 -12.21 11.58
CA ALA A 43 -39.55 -13.50 11.47
C ALA A 43 -38.43 -13.45 10.42
N ILE A 44 -38.68 -12.81 9.27
CA ILE A 44 -37.67 -12.59 8.23
C ILE A 44 -36.60 -11.61 8.71
N GLU A 45 -36.96 -10.53 9.42
CA GLU A 45 -35.97 -9.62 10.03
C GLU A 45 -35.12 -10.32 11.08
N ALA A 46 -35.67 -11.26 11.85
CA ALA A 46 -34.91 -12.06 12.81
C ALA A 46 -33.96 -13.08 12.14
N GLU A 47 -34.39 -13.77 11.07
CA GLU A 47 -33.49 -14.65 10.29
C GLU A 47 -32.40 -13.85 9.53
N ILE A 48 -32.69 -12.63 9.08
CA ILE A 48 -31.69 -11.73 8.48
C ILE A 48 -30.72 -11.17 9.54
N ALA A 49 -31.18 -10.91 10.76
CA ALA A 49 -30.31 -10.48 11.85
C ALA A 49 -29.32 -11.58 12.26
N ASP A 50 -29.74 -12.85 12.27
CA ASP A 50 -28.88 -14.02 12.57
C ASP A 50 -27.89 -14.34 11.41
N LEU A 51 -28.10 -13.73 10.24
CA LEU A 51 -27.17 -13.75 9.10
C LEU A 51 -26.19 -12.56 9.09
N THR A 52 -26.24 -11.64 10.07
CA THR A 52 -25.16 -10.66 10.21
C THR A 52 -23.91 -11.38 10.76
N PRO A 53 -22.76 -11.36 10.06
CA PRO A 53 -21.55 -11.96 10.57
C PRO A 53 -21.21 -11.32 11.92
N SER A 54 -21.04 -12.13 12.98
CA SER A 54 -20.63 -11.61 14.28
C SER A 54 -19.30 -10.90 14.08
N LYS A 55 -19.22 -9.60 14.40
CA LYS A 55 -18.02 -8.81 14.17
C LYS A 55 -16.83 -9.36 14.97
N ARG A 56 -16.00 -10.17 14.31
CA ARG A 56 -14.76 -10.78 14.83
C ARG A 56 -13.73 -9.71 15.16
N PHE A 57 -13.70 -8.62 14.40
CA PHE A 57 -12.72 -7.55 14.53
C PHE A 57 -13.37 -6.21 14.80
N SER A 58 -12.74 -5.40 15.68
CA SER A 58 -13.13 -4.02 15.91
C SER A 58 -11.92 -3.15 16.28
N ALA A 59 -11.95 -1.90 15.83
CA ALA A 59 -10.98 -0.86 16.20
C ALA A 59 -11.65 0.16 17.13
N LYS A 60 -10.88 0.69 18.09
CA LYS A 60 -11.38 1.58 19.15
C LYS A 60 -11.14 3.05 18.79
N PHE A 61 -12.19 3.70 18.32
CA PHE A 61 -12.22 5.15 18.12
C PHE A 61 -13.03 5.81 19.23
N GLU A 62 -12.60 6.98 19.70
CA GLU A 62 -13.41 7.82 20.60
C GLU A 62 -14.22 8.79 19.75
N ASP A 63 -15.54 8.89 19.99
CA ASP A 63 -16.43 9.73 19.16
C ASP A 63 -16.10 11.23 19.24
N ASP A 64 -15.47 11.66 20.35
CA ASP A 64 -15.02 13.02 20.63
C ASP A 64 -13.49 13.09 20.84
N GLU A 65 -12.68 12.34 20.07
CA GLU A 65 -11.21 12.28 20.24
C GLU A 65 -10.54 13.66 20.08
N VAL A 66 -10.02 14.23 21.18
CA VAL A 66 -9.40 15.57 21.18
C VAL A 66 -7.88 15.48 21.01
N PHE A 67 -7.41 15.77 19.79
CA PHE A 67 -6.00 15.88 19.49
C PHE A 67 -5.42 17.23 19.98
N LEU A 68 -4.61 17.18 21.04
CA LEU A 68 -3.79 18.32 21.49
C LEU A 68 -2.55 18.55 20.61
N ASP A 69 -2.15 17.51 19.87
CA ASP A 69 -1.01 17.48 18.97
C ASP A 69 -1.51 17.59 17.52
N GLU A 70 -1.05 18.62 16.79
CA GLU A 70 -1.52 18.88 15.43
C GLU A 70 -1.07 17.79 14.43
N THR A 71 0.10 17.19 14.65
CA THR A 71 0.63 16.12 13.81
C THR A 71 -0.20 14.86 13.98
N LYS A 72 -0.56 14.51 15.22
CA LYS A 72 -1.50 13.39 15.49
C LYS A 72 -2.89 13.63 14.91
N ARG A 73 -3.41 14.86 14.99
CA ARG A 73 -4.68 15.23 14.34
C ARG A 73 -4.63 15.00 12.83
N LYS A 74 -3.58 15.50 12.15
CA LYS A 74 -3.38 15.33 10.71
C LYS A 74 -3.25 13.85 10.32
N ALA A 75 -2.53 13.07 11.12
CA ALA A 75 -2.41 11.63 10.91
C ALA A 75 -3.77 10.92 10.99
N ALA A 76 -4.56 11.17 12.04
CA ALA A 76 -5.91 10.61 12.18
C ALA A 76 -6.85 11.05 11.03
N GLU A 77 -6.87 12.34 10.68
CA GLU A 77 -7.65 12.86 9.53
C GLU A 77 -7.27 12.20 8.21
N ARG A 78 -5.99 11.86 8.03
CA ARG A 78 -5.45 11.19 6.85
C ARG A 78 -5.82 9.71 6.75
N ILE A 79 -5.86 8.98 7.87
CA ILE A 79 -5.85 7.50 7.85
C ILE A 79 -7.03 6.80 8.54
N ASP A 80 -7.72 7.45 9.49
CA ASP A 80 -8.86 6.84 10.20
C ASP A 80 -9.99 6.35 9.26
N PRO A 81 -10.34 7.02 8.13
CA PRO A 81 -11.33 6.49 7.19
C PRO A 81 -10.92 5.15 6.57
N ALA A 82 -9.64 5.01 6.20
CA ALA A 82 -9.09 3.78 5.63
C ALA A 82 -9.01 2.65 6.68
N ILE A 83 -8.66 2.97 7.92
CA ILE A 83 -8.67 2.00 9.04
C ILE A 83 -10.09 1.48 9.29
N ARG A 84 -11.09 2.36 9.32
CA ARG A 84 -12.50 1.95 9.47
C ARG A 84 -12.91 1.02 8.33
N LYS A 85 -12.55 1.35 7.08
CA LYS A 85 -12.84 0.50 5.93
C LYS A 85 -12.12 -0.84 5.99
N ALA A 86 -10.85 -0.85 6.39
CA ALA A 86 -10.07 -2.07 6.58
C ALA A 86 -10.70 -2.99 7.63
N VAL A 87 -11.19 -2.45 8.75
CA VAL A 87 -11.88 -3.24 9.78
C VAL A 87 -13.23 -3.79 9.31
N GLU A 88 -13.96 -3.08 8.43
CA GLU A 88 -15.13 -3.68 7.76
C GLU A 88 -14.73 -4.89 6.91
N LEU A 89 -13.67 -4.77 6.12
CA LEU A 89 -13.15 -5.84 5.25
C LEU A 89 -12.58 -7.02 6.05
N MET A 90 -11.90 -6.76 7.17
CA MET A 90 -11.47 -7.82 8.09
C MET A 90 -12.65 -8.68 8.54
N ASN A 91 -13.84 -8.10 8.74
CA ASN A 91 -15.03 -8.84 9.15
C ASN A 91 -15.71 -9.66 8.02
N THR A 92 -15.17 -9.63 6.79
CA THR A 92 -15.60 -10.53 5.69
C THR A 92 -14.62 -11.69 5.45
N LEU A 93 -13.48 -11.72 6.15
CA LEU A 93 -12.52 -12.83 6.11
C LEU A 93 -13.17 -14.14 6.62
N GLY A 94 -12.80 -15.25 5.98
CA GLY A 94 -13.20 -16.59 6.40
C GLY A 94 -12.40 -17.14 7.59
N ASP A 95 -12.46 -18.46 7.76
CA ASP A 95 -11.65 -19.20 8.74
C ASP A 95 -10.23 -19.55 8.23
N GLU A 96 -9.81 -18.95 7.11
CA GLU A 96 -8.48 -19.13 6.54
C GLU A 96 -7.40 -18.49 7.43
N SER A 97 -6.21 -19.10 7.44
CA SER A 97 -5.09 -18.67 8.27
C SER A 97 -3.79 -19.24 7.72
N ILE A 98 -2.91 -18.36 7.25
CA ILE A 98 -1.58 -18.72 6.78
C ILE A 98 -0.57 -18.51 7.93
N PRO A 99 0.32 -19.48 8.24
CA PRO A 99 1.31 -19.34 9.30
C PRO A 99 2.46 -18.41 8.85
N ILE A 100 2.22 -17.10 8.93
CA ILE A 100 3.21 -16.07 8.61
C ILE A 100 4.29 -16.03 9.70
N SER A 101 5.54 -16.15 9.28
CA SER A 101 6.71 -16.15 10.15
C SER A 101 6.98 -14.77 10.76
N CYS A 102 7.48 -14.76 11.99
CA CYS A 102 7.99 -13.55 12.65
C CYS A 102 9.52 -13.49 12.54
N CYS A 103 10.10 -12.29 12.57
CA CYS A 103 11.55 -12.09 12.65
C CYS A 103 11.93 -10.87 13.51
N ASP A 104 13.11 -10.95 14.12
CA ASP A 104 13.76 -9.81 14.77
C ASP A 104 14.62 -9.08 13.73
N TYR A 105 14.18 -7.89 13.29
CA TYR A 105 14.90 -7.08 12.30
C TYR A 105 16.19 -6.46 12.86
N ASP A 106 16.30 -6.26 14.17
CA ASP A 106 17.51 -5.70 14.80
C ASP A 106 18.59 -6.77 15.01
N ALA A 107 18.19 -8.05 15.11
CA ALA A 107 19.10 -9.18 15.07
C ALA A 107 19.61 -9.56 13.67
N ARG A 108 19.06 -9.00 12.58
CA ARG A 108 19.54 -9.25 11.21
C ARG A 108 20.97 -8.67 11.02
N PRO A 109 21.89 -9.37 10.34
CA PRO A 109 23.20 -8.82 10.00
C PRO A 109 23.07 -7.54 9.18
N LYS A 110 23.72 -6.45 9.62
CA LYS A 110 23.69 -5.17 8.89
C LYS A 110 24.49 -5.28 7.59
N GLN A 111 23.93 -4.78 6.50
CA GLN A 111 24.57 -4.77 5.18
C GLN A 111 25.90 -3.99 5.21
N ARG A 112 25.98 -2.98 6.08
CA ARG A 112 27.25 -2.32 6.48
C ARG A 112 28.41 -3.29 6.68
N ASP A 113 28.18 -4.39 7.39
CA ASP A 113 29.26 -5.30 7.78
C ASP A 113 29.69 -6.21 6.63
N LEU A 114 28.82 -6.40 5.64
CA LEU A 114 29.09 -7.14 4.40
C LEU A 114 29.83 -6.29 3.35
N LEU A 115 29.94 -4.97 3.53
CA LEU A 115 30.69 -4.09 2.62
C LEU A 115 32.16 -4.52 2.50
N LYS A 116 32.62 -4.68 1.26
CA LYS A 116 33.94 -5.22 0.91
C LYS A 116 35.10 -4.29 1.28
N TYR A 117 34.92 -2.98 1.15
CA TYR A 117 35.99 -1.99 1.30
C TYR A 117 35.80 -1.18 2.60
N PRO A 118 36.84 -0.96 3.42
CA PRO A 118 36.77 -0.10 4.60
C PRO A 118 36.22 1.30 4.29
N GLN A 119 36.62 1.89 3.17
CA GLN A 119 36.18 3.20 2.70
C GLN A 119 34.66 3.25 2.46
N SER A 120 34.03 2.17 1.97
CA SER A 120 32.56 2.09 1.87
C SER A 120 31.91 2.11 3.26
N LYS A 121 32.53 1.49 4.27
CA LYS A 121 32.02 1.51 5.66
C LYS A 121 32.15 2.89 6.29
N GLU A 122 33.25 3.60 6.01
CA GLU A 122 33.46 4.98 6.46
C GLU A 122 32.46 5.95 5.80
N ILE A 123 32.18 5.80 4.50
CA ILE A 123 31.12 6.56 3.81
C ILE A 123 29.74 6.23 4.40
N TYR A 124 29.44 4.95 4.62
CA TYR A 124 28.18 4.51 5.27
C TYR A 124 28.00 5.21 6.61
N ASP A 125 28.99 5.13 7.50
CA ASP A 125 28.91 5.71 8.86
C ASP A 125 28.75 7.23 8.81
N HIS A 126 29.46 7.89 7.89
CA HIS A 126 29.40 9.33 7.72
C HIS A 126 28.02 9.78 7.21
N VAL A 127 27.48 9.11 6.18
CA VAL A 127 26.16 9.44 5.62
C VAL A 127 25.06 9.13 6.64
N LEU A 128 25.11 7.99 7.34
CA LEU A 128 24.18 7.64 8.41
C LEU A 128 24.13 8.74 9.48
N ALA A 129 25.29 9.14 10.01
CA ALA A 129 25.39 10.16 11.05
C ALA A 129 24.86 11.53 10.58
N LYS A 130 25.18 11.92 9.34
CA LYS A 130 24.75 13.20 8.75
C LYS A 130 23.26 13.25 8.46
N VAL A 131 22.72 12.25 7.77
CA VAL A 131 21.33 12.23 7.34
C VAL A 131 20.38 12.04 8.54
N SER A 132 20.78 11.26 9.55
CA SER A 132 20.02 11.16 10.82
C SER A 132 19.98 12.48 11.59
N ALA A 133 21.00 13.33 11.44
CA ALA A 133 21.06 14.66 12.03
C ALA A 133 20.41 15.76 11.16
N PHE A 134 19.89 15.41 9.97
CA PHE A 134 19.41 16.36 8.94
C PHE A 134 20.51 17.34 8.46
N GLU A 135 21.78 16.91 8.56
CA GLU A 135 22.95 17.66 8.10
C GLU A 135 23.37 17.26 6.69
N ASP A 136 24.06 18.17 5.98
CA ASP A 136 24.61 17.88 4.66
C ASP A 136 25.93 17.11 4.72
N TYR A 137 26.16 16.30 3.68
CA TYR A 137 27.44 15.64 3.39
C TYR A 137 27.87 15.93 1.96
N SER A 138 29.17 15.83 1.71
CA SER A 138 29.77 15.93 0.38
C SER A 138 31.09 15.17 0.32
N PHE A 139 31.29 14.39 -0.75
CA PHE A 139 32.51 13.67 -1.06
C PHE A 139 32.98 14.06 -2.46
N HIS A 140 34.27 14.31 -2.65
CA HIS A 140 34.82 14.65 -3.96
C HIS A 140 35.87 13.61 -4.39
N GLU A 141 35.94 13.27 -5.68
CA GLU A 141 36.90 12.28 -6.20
C GLU A 141 38.37 12.61 -5.86
N LYS A 142 38.71 13.91 -5.79
CA LYS A 142 40.04 14.41 -5.43
C LYS A 142 40.52 13.94 -4.04
N ASP A 143 39.58 13.68 -3.13
CA ASP A 143 39.84 13.28 -1.74
C ASP A 143 40.03 11.76 -1.61
N TYR A 144 39.75 11.01 -2.70
CA TYR A 144 39.87 9.56 -2.82
C TYR A 144 40.84 9.15 -3.97
N PRO A 145 42.11 9.63 -3.95
CA PRO A 145 43.03 9.48 -5.09
C PRO A 145 43.42 8.02 -5.35
N GLY A 146 43.02 7.50 -6.51
CA GLY A 146 43.30 6.12 -6.94
C GLY A 146 42.25 5.10 -6.51
N GLU A 147 41.21 5.54 -5.82
CA GLU A 147 40.02 4.74 -5.49
C GLU A 147 38.88 5.03 -6.48
N ASP A 148 37.88 4.16 -6.51
CA ASP A 148 36.65 4.32 -7.29
C ASP A 148 35.53 4.86 -6.38
N LEU A 149 35.46 6.19 -6.25
CA LEU A 149 34.48 6.84 -5.36
C LEU A 149 33.04 6.51 -5.74
N PHE A 150 32.73 6.32 -7.03
CA PHE A 150 31.39 5.91 -7.47
C PHE A 150 31.00 4.57 -6.84
N ASN A 151 31.84 3.54 -7.00
CA ASN A 151 31.57 2.22 -6.45
C ASN A 151 31.60 2.20 -4.91
N LEU A 152 32.47 2.99 -4.28
CA LEU A 152 32.51 3.13 -2.81
C LEU A 152 31.23 3.78 -2.27
N PHE A 153 30.77 4.86 -2.90
CA PHE A 153 29.57 5.60 -2.51
C PHE A 153 28.30 4.77 -2.73
N VAL A 154 28.11 4.23 -3.95
CA VAL A 154 26.92 3.43 -4.30
C VAL A 154 26.78 2.23 -3.37
N SER A 155 27.85 1.46 -3.14
CA SER A 155 27.80 0.31 -2.22
C SER A 155 27.46 0.73 -0.78
N ALA A 156 27.98 1.86 -0.30
CA ALA A 156 27.62 2.39 1.01
C ALA A 156 26.15 2.81 1.09
N THR A 157 25.63 3.53 0.08
CA THR A 157 24.23 3.96 0.04
C THR A 157 23.25 2.80 -0.14
N ASP A 158 23.60 1.77 -0.91
CA ASP A 158 22.76 0.57 -1.07
C ASP A 158 22.63 -0.19 0.25
N ALA A 159 23.73 -0.34 1.00
CA ALA A 159 23.69 -0.91 2.34
C ALA A 159 22.84 -0.06 3.30
N LEU A 160 22.93 1.27 3.25
CA LEU A 160 22.07 2.16 4.03
C LEU A 160 20.59 2.01 3.66
N ARG A 161 20.25 1.87 2.37
CA ARG A 161 18.86 1.69 1.92
C ARG A 161 18.20 0.44 2.51
N ILE A 162 18.98 -0.59 2.82
CA ILE A 162 18.49 -1.84 3.40
C ILE A 162 18.49 -1.76 4.93
N ASP A 163 19.56 -1.26 5.54
CA ASP A 163 19.70 -1.17 7.00
C ASP A 163 18.81 -0.09 7.64
N HIS A 164 18.52 0.97 6.88
CA HIS A 164 17.93 2.24 7.30
C HIS A 164 16.98 2.83 6.25
N THR A 165 15.96 2.05 5.84
CA THR A 165 14.94 2.45 4.85
C THR A 165 14.28 3.80 5.18
N GLU A 166 14.16 4.15 6.47
CA GLU A 166 13.55 5.39 6.94
C GLU A 166 14.25 6.68 6.48
N LEU A 167 15.57 6.66 6.22
CA LEU A 167 16.32 7.85 5.81
C LEU A 167 15.99 8.28 4.37
N PHE A 168 15.65 7.30 3.53
CA PHE A 168 15.33 7.49 2.12
C PHE A 168 13.91 8.00 1.89
N LEU A 169 13.13 8.25 2.96
CA LEU A 169 11.89 9.02 2.91
C LEU A 169 12.13 10.51 2.60
N TYR A 170 13.35 11.03 2.85
CA TYR A 170 13.59 12.47 2.82
C TYR A 170 14.93 12.94 2.26
N CYS A 171 15.94 12.07 2.18
CA CYS A 171 17.25 12.38 1.63
C CYS A 171 17.75 11.27 0.71
N ASP A 172 18.45 11.66 -0.36
CA ASP A 172 19.19 10.75 -1.24
C ASP A 172 20.56 11.35 -1.63
N GLY A 173 21.43 10.55 -2.25
CA GLY A 173 22.69 11.00 -2.83
C GLY A 173 22.49 11.58 -4.24
N LYS A 174 23.12 12.72 -4.52
CA LYS A 174 23.17 13.34 -5.85
C LYS A 174 24.60 13.49 -6.31
N ILE A 175 24.83 13.12 -7.57
CA ILE A 175 26.12 13.26 -8.25
C ILE A 175 26.10 14.56 -9.07
N ASP A 176 27.04 15.45 -8.81
CA ASP A 176 27.19 16.75 -9.47
C ASP A 176 28.62 16.89 -10.00
N GLY A 177 28.84 16.40 -11.22
CA GLY A 177 30.17 16.27 -11.81
C GLY A 177 31.03 15.22 -11.08
N ALA A 178 31.96 15.69 -10.24
CA ALA A 178 32.88 14.88 -9.44
C ALA A 178 32.62 15.00 -7.91
N GLU A 179 31.45 15.51 -7.54
CA GLU A 179 30.95 15.64 -6.16
C GLU A 179 29.75 14.70 -5.95
N TYR A 180 29.73 14.01 -4.80
CA TYR A 180 28.65 13.16 -4.32
C TYR A 180 28.12 13.77 -3.03
N ARG A 181 26.92 14.35 -3.05
CA ARG A 181 26.38 15.16 -1.94
C ARG A 181 24.95 14.79 -1.56
N SER A 182 24.53 15.21 -0.38
CA SER A 182 23.13 15.12 0.06
C SER A 182 22.19 15.89 -0.87
N CYS A 183 21.02 15.30 -1.12
CA CYS A 183 19.87 15.94 -1.74
C CYS A 183 18.64 15.64 -0.90
N TYR A 184 18.20 16.64 -0.13
CA TYR A 184 16.96 16.58 0.63
C TYR A 184 15.80 17.06 -0.22
N PHE A 185 14.63 16.43 -0.11
CA PHE A 185 13.54 16.68 -1.06
C PHE A 185 12.15 16.85 -0.47
N MET A 186 11.79 16.12 0.59
CA MET A 186 10.44 16.17 1.16
C MET A 186 10.11 17.57 1.70
N PRO A 187 8.91 18.15 1.50
CA PRO A 187 7.72 17.60 0.82
C PRO A 187 7.72 17.69 -0.72
N GLY A 188 8.73 18.30 -1.33
CA GLY A 188 8.93 18.40 -2.78
C GLY A 188 9.44 17.11 -3.43
N ASP A 189 10.39 17.25 -4.37
CA ASP A 189 10.97 16.14 -5.16
C ASP A 189 12.49 16.30 -5.37
N TRP A 190 13.23 15.20 -5.51
CA TRP A 190 14.70 15.20 -5.48
C TRP A 190 15.38 15.75 -6.75
N LEU A 191 14.62 15.94 -7.83
CA LEU A 191 15.15 16.24 -9.16
C LEU A 191 14.95 17.71 -9.51
N ASN A 192 13.70 18.17 -9.44
CA ASN A 192 13.21 19.46 -9.93
C ASN A 192 12.88 20.44 -8.80
N ASN A 193 12.39 19.95 -7.66
CA ASN A 193 11.94 20.78 -6.53
C ASN A 193 12.44 20.26 -5.16
N PRO A 194 13.77 20.17 -4.94
CA PRO A 194 14.32 19.73 -3.66
C PRO A 194 14.00 20.71 -2.53
N CYS A 195 14.08 20.25 -1.28
CA CYS A 195 13.76 21.04 -0.11
C CYS A 195 15.00 21.28 0.75
N ASP A 196 15.35 22.54 0.97
CA ASP A 196 16.43 22.95 1.87
C ASP A 196 15.95 23.27 3.30
N ASP A 197 14.63 23.31 3.54
CA ASP A 197 14.04 23.59 4.85
C ASP A 197 14.02 22.32 5.71
N ARG A 198 15.03 22.16 6.56
CA ARG A 198 15.20 21.00 7.46
C ARG A 198 14.10 20.87 8.51
N GLU A 199 13.41 21.95 8.88
CA GLU A 199 12.29 21.88 9.82
C GLU A 199 10.98 21.49 9.13
N ALA A 200 10.76 21.93 7.88
CA ALA A 200 9.68 21.39 7.05
C ALA A 200 9.87 19.88 6.78
N ILE A 201 11.09 19.46 6.44
CA ILE A 201 11.43 18.04 6.27
C ILE A 201 11.13 17.25 7.56
N ARG A 202 11.56 17.75 8.72
CA ARG A 202 11.32 17.11 10.02
C ARG A 202 9.83 16.93 10.29
N ALA A 203 9.02 17.97 10.07
CA ALA A 203 7.57 17.92 10.29
C ALA A 203 6.88 16.86 9.41
N GLU A 204 7.34 16.67 8.17
CA GLU A 204 6.80 15.64 7.27
C GLU A 204 7.28 14.22 7.65
N VAL A 205 8.49 14.05 8.20
CA VAL A 205 8.94 12.78 8.80
C VAL A 205 8.09 12.44 10.03
N GLU A 206 7.85 13.42 10.89
CA GLU A 206 7.00 13.28 12.09
C GLU A 206 5.55 12.95 11.71
N LEU A 207 4.99 13.56 10.67
CA LEU A 207 3.66 13.22 10.14
C LEU A 207 3.61 11.80 9.57
N CYS A 208 4.63 11.39 8.81
CA CYS A 208 4.73 10.03 8.28
C CYS A 208 4.75 8.98 9.39
N ASN A 209 5.58 9.19 10.43
CA ASN A 209 5.63 8.30 11.58
C ASN A 209 4.31 8.33 12.38
N ALA A 210 3.68 9.49 12.56
CA ALA A 210 2.39 9.58 13.24
C ALA A 210 1.25 8.85 12.49
N VAL A 211 1.30 8.78 11.15
CA VAL A 211 0.38 7.93 10.37
C VAL A 211 0.64 6.45 10.62
N VAL A 212 1.90 6.01 10.64
CA VAL A 212 2.28 4.63 10.98
C VAL A 212 1.80 4.27 12.39
N ASP A 213 2.15 5.10 13.38
CA ASP A 213 1.71 4.94 14.77
C ASP A 213 0.18 4.79 14.86
N ARG A 214 -0.58 5.61 14.12
CA ARG A 214 -2.05 5.58 14.13
C ARG A 214 -2.63 4.29 13.53
N ILE A 215 -2.02 3.75 12.48
CA ILE A 215 -2.42 2.45 11.88
C ILE A 215 -2.25 1.33 12.90
N LEU A 216 -1.14 1.33 13.65
CA LEU A 216 -0.83 0.34 14.67
C LEU A 216 -1.69 0.52 15.94
N GLU A 217 -1.88 1.77 16.40
CA GLU A 217 -2.71 2.13 17.55
C GLU A 217 -4.16 1.69 17.41
N LYS A 218 -4.71 1.74 16.20
CA LYS A 218 -6.09 1.36 15.88
C LYS A 218 -6.23 -0.04 15.28
N MET A 219 -5.14 -0.80 15.15
CA MET A 219 -5.21 -2.20 14.76
C MET A 219 -6.06 -2.99 15.77
N PRO A 220 -6.96 -3.89 15.32
CA PRO A 220 -7.71 -4.76 16.22
C PRO A 220 -6.79 -5.58 17.15
N ASP A 221 -7.22 -5.83 18.38
CA ASP A 221 -6.42 -6.60 19.34
C ASP A 221 -6.28 -8.08 18.89
N ASN A 222 -5.13 -8.70 19.19
CA ASN A 222 -4.86 -10.14 19.05
C ASN A 222 -4.91 -10.72 17.61
N LEU A 223 -4.62 -9.91 16.58
CA LEU A 223 -4.45 -10.43 15.21
C LEU A 223 -3.25 -11.39 15.09
N SER A 224 -3.47 -12.51 14.41
CA SER A 224 -2.42 -13.40 13.87
C SER A 224 -1.60 -12.70 12.78
N GLY A 225 -0.45 -13.29 12.40
CA GLY A 225 0.40 -12.73 11.34
C GLY A 225 -0.33 -12.55 9.99
N TYR A 226 -1.14 -13.53 9.57
CA TYR A 226 -2.00 -13.44 8.40
C TYR A 226 -3.02 -12.28 8.52
N GLU A 227 -3.74 -12.20 9.64
CA GLU A 227 -4.73 -11.14 9.85
C GLU A 227 -4.09 -9.73 9.90
N LYS A 228 -2.88 -9.58 10.46
CA LYS A 228 -2.12 -8.32 10.41
C LYS A 228 -1.77 -7.95 8.96
N CYS A 229 -1.32 -8.91 8.16
CA CYS A 229 -1.04 -8.69 6.74
C CYS A 229 -2.30 -8.31 5.94
N CYS A 230 -3.46 -8.93 6.21
CA CYS A 230 -4.75 -8.51 5.63
C CYS A 230 -5.09 -7.07 6.03
N TYR A 231 -5.04 -6.76 7.33
CA TYR A 231 -5.33 -5.43 7.85
C TYR A 231 -4.44 -4.36 7.20
N PHE A 232 -3.13 -4.59 7.09
CA PHE A 232 -2.21 -3.66 6.45
C PHE A 232 -2.46 -3.50 4.94
N ALA A 233 -2.73 -4.60 4.22
CA ALA A 233 -3.10 -4.54 2.81
C ALA A 233 -4.40 -3.73 2.59
N PHE A 234 -5.42 -3.98 3.41
CA PHE A 234 -6.71 -3.28 3.33
C PHE A 234 -6.61 -1.81 3.73
N VAL A 235 -5.82 -1.45 4.76
CA VAL A 235 -5.55 -0.06 5.11
C VAL A 235 -4.85 0.64 3.96
N LEU A 236 -3.79 0.06 3.39
CA LEU A 236 -2.99 0.71 2.36
C LEU A 236 -3.78 0.90 1.05
N ALA A 237 -4.55 -0.09 0.61
CA ALA A 237 -5.41 0.03 -0.55
C ALA A 237 -6.60 0.99 -0.30
N ALA A 238 -7.27 0.92 0.86
CA ALA A 238 -8.34 1.88 1.19
C ALA A 238 -7.84 3.32 1.44
N ALA A 239 -6.54 3.53 1.66
CA ALA A 239 -5.95 4.83 1.91
C ALA A 239 -5.37 5.52 0.67
N ASN A 240 -5.31 4.87 -0.49
CA ASN A 240 -4.55 5.35 -1.64
C ASN A 240 -5.29 5.23 -2.97
N GLU A 241 -4.84 6.02 -3.94
CA GLU A 241 -5.11 5.82 -5.37
C GLU A 241 -3.81 5.50 -6.10
N TYR A 242 -3.86 4.66 -7.14
CA TYR A 242 -2.67 4.37 -7.93
C TYR A 242 -2.28 5.57 -8.83
N ASP A 243 -1.00 5.91 -8.88
CA ASP A 243 -0.52 6.98 -9.76
C ASP A 243 -0.27 6.51 -11.20
N HIS A 244 -1.24 6.79 -12.07
CA HIS A 244 -1.17 6.52 -13.51
C HIS A 244 -0.54 7.65 -14.35
N SER A 245 0.09 8.67 -13.74
CA SER A 245 0.68 9.77 -14.52
C SER A 245 1.89 9.33 -15.36
N GLU A 246 2.10 9.95 -16.52
CA GLU A 246 3.34 9.75 -17.29
C GLU A 246 4.54 10.50 -16.67
N ASP A 247 4.24 11.50 -15.82
CA ASP A 247 5.21 12.31 -15.06
C ASP A 247 5.72 11.61 -13.79
N ILE A 248 5.84 10.26 -13.80
CA ILE A 248 6.56 9.47 -12.79
C ILE A 248 8.07 9.69 -12.99
N PHE A 249 8.51 10.93 -12.78
CA PHE A 249 9.90 11.34 -12.85
C PHE A 249 10.65 10.88 -11.61
N LEU A 250 11.16 9.64 -11.65
CA LEU A 250 12.19 9.15 -10.72
C LEU A 250 11.84 9.34 -9.23
N TYR A 251 10.55 9.35 -8.86
CA TYR A 251 10.20 9.18 -7.46
C TYR A 251 10.69 7.80 -7.05
N ASP A 252 11.61 7.69 -6.10
CA ASP A 252 12.06 6.38 -5.59
C ASP A 252 11.04 5.79 -4.58
N TYR A 253 9.76 5.97 -4.92
CA TYR A 253 8.64 5.12 -4.54
C TYR A 253 8.49 4.85 -3.05
N GLN A 254 8.67 5.88 -2.24
CA GLN A 254 8.75 5.77 -0.79
C GLN A 254 7.40 5.48 -0.14
N ALA A 255 7.45 4.86 1.04
CA ALA A 255 6.30 4.66 1.91
C ALA A 255 5.57 5.98 2.26
N TYR A 256 6.28 7.12 2.27
CA TYR A 256 5.69 8.45 2.50
C TYR A 256 4.54 8.79 1.53
N SER A 257 4.65 8.42 0.25
CA SER A 257 3.59 8.66 -0.72
C SER A 257 2.31 7.91 -0.37
N ALA A 258 2.44 6.66 0.10
CA ALA A 258 1.31 5.84 0.52
C ALA A 258 0.73 6.29 1.88
N PHE A 259 1.58 6.64 2.86
CA PHE A 259 1.13 7.06 4.18
C PHE A 259 0.54 8.48 4.17
N VAL A 260 1.21 9.46 3.56
CA VAL A 260 0.86 10.88 3.70
C VAL A 260 0.17 11.44 2.46
N LYS A 261 0.66 11.16 1.24
CA LYS A 261 0.11 11.76 0.01
C LYS A 261 -1.22 11.14 -0.45
N GLY A 262 -1.52 9.89 -0.08
CA GLY A 262 -2.73 9.20 -0.54
C GLY A 262 -2.70 8.78 -2.01
N LYS A 263 -1.51 8.77 -2.61
CA LYS A 263 -1.31 8.43 -4.02
C LYS A 263 0.08 7.84 -4.21
N ALA A 264 0.16 6.62 -4.73
CA ALA A 264 1.41 5.87 -4.82
C ALA A 264 1.44 4.96 -6.07
N ILE A 265 2.62 4.43 -6.41
CA ILE A 265 2.72 3.29 -7.34
C ILE A 265 3.26 2.05 -6.61
N CYS A 266 3.42 0.93 -7.31
CA CYS A 266 3.74 -0.41 -6.79
C CYS A 266 4.76 -0.43 -5.64
N SER A 267 5.91 0.20 -5.84
CA SER A 267 6.99 0.24 -4.86
C SER A 267 6.68 1.12 -3.65
N GLY A 268 5.76 2.09 -3.74
CA GLY A 268 5.23 2.87 -2.63
C GLY A 268 4.32 2.07 -1.71
N TYR A 269 3.39 1.29 -2.29
CA TYR A 269 2.60 0.32 -1.54
C TYR A 269 3.51 -0.73 -0.87
N ALA A 270 4.46 -1.29 -1.63
CA ALA A 270 5.31 -2.37 -1.13
C ALA A 270 6.31 -1.91 -0.04
N GLN A 271 6.81 -0.67 -0.10
CA GLN A 271 7.63 -0.10 0.98
C GLN A 271 6.78 0.27 2.22
N ALA A 272 5.54 0.72 2.04
CA ALA A 272 4.66 1.02 3.17
C ALA A 272 4.22 -0.25 3.92
N PHE A 273 3.89 -1.32 3.19
CA PHE A 273 3.58 -2.61 3.78
C PHE A 273 4.80 -3.21 4.48
N TYR A 274 5.98 -3.18 3.84
CA TYR A 274 7.24 -3.58 4.48
C TYR A 274 7.50 -2.82 5.78
N ARG A 275 7.24 -1.49 5.82
CA ARG A 275 7.40 -0.70 7.04
C ARG A 275 6.44 -1.17 8.15
N LEU A 276 5.16 -1.36 7.86
CA LEU A 276 4.18 -1.86 8.84
C LEU A 276 4.54 -3.27 9.35
N CYS A 277 4.97 -4.16 8.46
CA CYS A 277 5.47 -5.49 8.82
C CYS A 277 6.71 -5.43 9.71
N ARG A 278 7.63 -4.49 9.46
CA ARG A 278 8.84 -4.29 10.28
C ARG A 278 8.51 -3.87 11.71
N GLU A 279 7.59 -2.92 11.90
CA GLU A 279 7.18 -2.47 13.24
C GLU A 279 6.51 -3.60 14.06
N GLU A 280 5.76 -4.50 13.39
CA GLU A 280 5.10 -5.65 14.04
C GLU A 280 5.94 -6.95 14.07
N GLY A 281 7.21 -6.91 13.64
CA GLY A 281 8.09 -8.08 13.63
C GLY A 281 7.68 -9.21 12.68
N ILE A 282 6.89 -8.91 11.64
CA ILE A 282 6.49 -9.86 10.59
C ILE A 282 7.64 -10.04 9.60
N SER A 283 7.99 -11.28 9.26
CA SER A 283 9.07 -11.56 8.30
C SER A 283 8.61 -11.25 6.87
N CYS A 284 8.95 -10.05 6.43
CA CYS A 284 8.60 -9.48 5.15
C CYS A 284 9.87 -9.08 4.40
N TRP A 285 9.79 -9.14 3.08
CA TRP A 285 10.81 -8.66 2.14
C TRP A 285 10.17 -7.64 1.20
N TYR A 286 10.93 -6.62 0.81
CA TYR A 286 10.59 -5.73 -0.28
C TYR A 286 11.26 -6.24 -1.56
N CYS A 287 10.45 -6.57 -2.57
CA CYS A 287 10.92 -7.22 -3.79
C CYS A 287 10.70 -6.35 -5.03
N ARG A 288 11.59 -6.50 -6.01
CA ARG A 288 11.55 -5.81 -7.30
C ARG A 288 11.83 -6.80 -8.43
N GLY A 289 11.25 -6.51 -9.58
CA GLY A 289 11.56 -7.18 -10.84
C GLY A 289 10.60 -6.77 -11.93
N THR A 290 10.03 -7.72 -12.67
CA THR A 290 9.11 -7.45 -13.77
C THR A 290 7.85 -8.32 -13.72
N THR A 291 6.75 -7.79 -14.27
CA THR A 291 5.55 -8.54 -14.68
C THR A 291 5.49 -8.58 -16.21
N PRO A 292 4.49 -9.25 -16.83
CA PRO A 292 4.29 -9.18 -18.28
C PRO A 292 4.01 -7.77 -18.83
N GLN A 293 3.76 -6.77 -17.97
CA GLN A 293 3.45 -5.40 -18.34
C GLN A 293 4.68 -4.47 -18.29
N ASP A 294 5.39 -4.37 -17.15
CA ASP A 294 6.60 -3.54 -16.98
C ASP A 294 7.38 -3.99 -15.71
N ARG A 295 8.39 -3.22 -15.29
CA ARG A 295 9.00 -3.28 -13.97
C ARG A 295 7.95 -3.08 -12.88
N HIS A 296 8.07 -3.86 -11.81
CA HIS A 296 7.09 -3.89 -10.74
C HIS A 296 7.76 -4.18 -9.38
N ALA A 297 7.03 -3.93 -8.31
CA ALA A 297 7.48 -4.17 -6.94
C ALA A 297 6.32 -4.66 -6.06
N TRP A 298 6.63 -5.61 -5.18
CA TRP A 298 5.69 -6.35 -4.34
C TRP A 298 6.40 -6.76 -3.04
N ASN A 299 5.71 -7.47 -2.17
CA ASN A 299 6.30 -8.05 -0.97
C ASN A 299 6.27 -9.58 -1.02
N MET A 300 7.22 -10.19 -0.31
CA MET A 300 7.26 -11.62 -0.04
C MET A 300 7.24 -11.81 1.47
N LEU A 301 6.41 -12.72 1.95
CA LEU A 301 6.29 -13.09 3.36
C LEU A 301 6.82 -14.51 3.55
N ASP A 302 7.65 -14.71 4.57
CA ASP A 302 8.08 -16.05 4.93
C ASP A 302 6.97 -16.78 5.70
N THR A 303 6.84 -18.09 5.50
CA THR A 303 5.90 -18.96 6.22
C THR A 303 6.61 -20.23 6.71
N ASP A 304 5.96 -21.03 7.55
CA ASP A 304 6.50 -22.34 7.97
C ASP A 304 6.71 -23.31 6.78
N GLU A 305 6.01 -23.13 5.67
CA GLU A 305 6.04 -24.02 4.49
C GLU A 305 6.82 -23.45 3.30
N GLY A 306 7.26 -22.20 3.35
CA GLY A 306 7.99 -21.54 2.27
C GLY A 306 7.79 -20.03 2.28
N VAL A 307 7.26 -19.49 1.18
CA VAL A 307 6.97 -18.07 1.00
C VAL A 307 5.62 -17.87 0.32
N VAL A 308 4.99 -16.72 0.58
CA VAL A 308 3.80 -16.24 -0.14
C VAL A 308 4.00 -14.78 -0.57
N TYR A 309 3.38 -14.38 -1.66
CA TYR A 309 3.58 -13.06 -2.28
C TYR A 309 2.39 -12.14 -2.08
N MET A 310 2.66 -10.87 -1.76
CA MET A 310 1.67 -9.82 -1.50
C MET A 310 1.86 -8.69 -2.51
N ASP A 311 0.88 -8.48 -3.37
CA ASP A 311 0.84 -7.40 -4.33
C ASP A 311 -0.42 -6.53 -4.14
N ILE A 312 -0.26 -5.56 -3.25
CA ILE A 312 -1.34 -4.65 -2.85
C ILE A 312 -1.74 -3.74 -4.01
N THR A 313 -0.86 -3.50 -4.99
CA THR A 313 -1.18 -2.67 -6.15
C THR A 313 -2.09 -3.37 -7.15
N TRP A 314 -1.86 -4.65 -7.46
CA TRP A 314 -2.81 -5.39 -8.31
C TRP A 314 -4.09 -5.77 -7.55
N TYR A 315 -4.03 -5.86 -6.22
CA TYR A 315 -5.21 -5.90 -5.37
C TYR A 315 -6.06 -4.61 -5.50
N ASP A 316 -5.42 -3.44 -5.44
CA ASP A 316 -6.00 -2.09 -5.53
C ASP A 316 -6.33 -1.63 -6.96
N THR A 317 -6.90 -2.51 -7.79
CA THR A 317 -7.19 -2.17 -9.20
C THR A 317 -8.44 -1.28 -9.35
N GLU A 318 -8.32 -0.19 -10.13
CA GLU A 318 -9.17 1.02 -10.25
C GLU A 318 -10.72 0.92 -10.37
N THR A 319 -11.35 -0.25 -10.17
CA THR A 319 -12.82 -0.44 -10.25
C THR A 319 -13.48 -0.66 -8.88
N ILE A 320 -13.01 0.09 -7.87
CA ILE A 320 -13.46 0.03 -6.45
C ILE A 320 -14.47 1.16 -6.13
N ALA A 321 -15.02 1.84 -7.14
CA ALA A 321 -15.90 3.00 -6.96
C ALA A 321 -17.28 2.70 -6.31
N ASP A 322 -17.79 1.47 -6.45
CA ASP A 322 -19.17 1.11 -6.03
C ASP A 322 -19.22 0.00 -4.96
N ASP A 323 -18.31 -0.98 -4.98
CA ASP A 323 -18.13 -1.99 -3.93
C ASP A 323 -16.68 -2.47 -3.90
N TYR A 324 -16.11 -2.56 -2.70
CA TYR A 324 -14.81 -3.17 -2.45
C TYR A 324 -14.98 -4.68 -2.65
N ARG A 325 -14.44 -5.23 -3.75
CA ARG A 325 -14.76 -6.59 -4.22
C ARG A 325 -14.61 -7.64 -3.12
N ASP A 326 -15.71 -8.33 -2.81
CA ASP A 326 -15.80 -9.44 -1.84
C ASP A 326 -14.57 -10.37 -1.87
N GLY A 327 -13.68 -10.21 -0.89
CA GLY A 327 -12.77 -11.23 -0.38
C GLY A 327 -11.89 -11.99 -1.38
N LYS A 328 -11.68 -11.51 -2.61
CA LYS A 328 -10.83 -12.21 -3.59
C LYS A 328 -9.38 -11.79 -3.47
N GLU A 329 -8.65 -12.55 -2.67
CA GLU A 329 -7.21 -12.46 -2.43
C GLU A 329 -6.34 -12.78 -3.67
N GLN A 330 -6.79 -12.50 -4.89
CA GLN A 330 -6.11 -12.94 -6.13
C GLN A 330 -4.65 -12.47 -6.25
N TYR A 331 -4.29 -11.39 -5.54
CA TYR A 331 -2.96 -10.81 -5.49
C TYR A 331 -2.38 -10.71 -4.07
N LEU A 332 -3.09 -11.24 -3.06
CA LEU A 332 -2.60 -11.32 -1.68
C LEU A 332 -2.32 -12.79 -1.37
N PHE A 333 -1.22 -13.07 -0.67
CA PHE A 333 -0.78 -14.42 -0.33
C PHE A 333 -0.67 -15.41 -1.52
N MET A 334 -0.37 -14.90 -2.72
CA MET A 334 -0.12 -15.72 -3.91
C MET A 334 0.95 -16.78 -3.62
N THR A 335 0.72 -18.01 -4.07
CA THR A 335 1.73 -19.07 -4.01
C THR A 335 2.80 -18.88 -5.08
N GLN A 336 3.88 -19.67 -5.04
CA GLN A 336 4.83 -19.74 -6.16
C GLN A 336 4.16 -20.14 -7.49
N GLU A 337 3.14 -21.02 -7.45
CA GLU A 337 2.42 -21.43 -8.66
C GLU A 337 1.61 -20.27 -9.25
N ASP A 338 0.96 -19.45 -8.42
CA ASP A 338 0.27 -18.24 -8.85
C ASP A 338 1.24 -17.20 -9.41
N PHE A 339 2.36 -16.98 -8.71
CA PHE A 339 3.40 -16.03 -9.08
C PHE A 339 4.02 -16.36 -10.46
N ASP A 340 4.33 -17.65 -10.68
CA ASP A 340 4.81 -18.18 -11.96
C ASP A 340 3.71 -18.09 -13.05
N TYR A 341 2.44 -18.38 -12.69
CA TYR A 341 1.29 -18.34 -13.61
C TYR A 341 1.00 -16.91 -14.13
N TYR A 342 1.06 -15.91 -13.25
CA TYR A 342 0.92 -14.51 -13.64
C TYR A 342 2.18 -13.93 -14.31
N GLY A 343 3.27 -14.70 -14.38
CA GLY A 343 4.48 -14.34 -15.11
C GLY A 343 5.33 -13.28 -14.43
N TYR A 344 5.32 -13.24 -13.09
CA TYR A 344 6.24 -12.39 -12.33
C TYR A 344 7.67 -12.95 -12.42
N VAL A 345 8.65 -12.05 -12.51
CA VAL A 345 10.07 -12.39 -12.50
C VAL A 345 10.77 -11.55 -11.44
N GLN A 346 11.21 -12.21 -10.37
CA GLN A 346 11.95 -11.58 -9.28
C GLN A 346 13.40 -11.30 -9.67
N GLU A 347 13.84 -10.05 -9.51
CA GLU A 347 15.23 -9.63 -9.74
C GLU A 347 15.98 -9.41 -8.42
N SER A 348 15.31 -8.88 -7.39
CA SER A 348 15.88 -8.65 -6.07
C SER A 348 14.81 -8.66 -4.97
N CYS A 349 15.22 -9.02 -3.75
CA CYS A 349 14.45 -8.80 -2.51
C CYS A 349 15.43 -8.35 -1.40
N GLN A 350 14.94 -7.54 -0.47
CA GLN A 350 15.69 -6.96 0.66
C GLN A 350 14.82 -6.80 1.91
#